data_AF-A0A1Z8Z1I1-F1
#
_entry.id   AF-A0A1Z8Z1I1-F1
#
_cell.length_a   1.000
_cell.length_b   1.000
_cell.length_c   1.000
_cell.angle_alpha   90.00
_cell.angle_beta   90.00
_cell.angle_gamma   90.00
#
_symmetry.space_group_name_H-M   'P 1'
#
loop_
_entity.id
_entity.type
_entity.pdbx_description
1 polymer ?
#
loop_
_entity_poly.entity_id
_entity_poly.type
_entity_poly.pdbx_seq_one_letter_code
_entity_poly.pdbx_strand_id
1 'polypeptide(L)'
;MSIFLKSERKDPKVIFLLIIIYFILSAGALTMVYPFLLMISGSLKGKLDAYEFDVVPKFLVNDEVLFKRYVEHKYNEKIDEYQIANKEFVRIFKSVKPPQNLNDVIIKDWLQFENSSNISPGFFHVGEMYYLPGASNRITTKNTRNFRNYIKNICGNNPEKFKKMFQTRLPNWYFLDLSHERLMDRNYKVPRTKFAEVFYDFKKNISPSDRIYLSIDGKFSKYLRSLNDYNGDINLLNEKNETSYSSFYEITFSNIKLDDPLALHWENFVRNELNTQFIYLNEEGNIAFNKYLKFRFSDINDLNSKLDTDFTNFGDIIILNPTPFESKLSEEFANFIKIPDLCLTSFLRVNSVETLWQNFLINKYQSINNLNDVANRTFGSFSDVSMPLKSMDFKYVIENKIKLRWNYITHNYKMVIEYLTLFGDGFKNTILYCFFAILTSLIVNPIAAYALSRYQLPSQFKILLFFIATMTFPPMVTMIPNYLLMKDIGFLNTFYALIIPGMANGYSIFLLKGFFDSLPRELYEAADIDAASEFHKFWHIAMSLSKPILAVIALGAFNGAYSNFMFAVVLCPDEKMWTLMVWLVQMQAFSSRGAMMASLVLSAIPTLVVFIFAQNIILRGIVLPVEK
;
A
#
# COMPACT_ATOMS: atom_id res chain seq x y z
N MET A 1 -3.50 8.84 -46.26
CA MET A 1 -2.97 7.75 -47.10
C MET A 1 -4.11 7.25 -47.98
N SER A 2 -4.01 7.31 -49.31
CA SER A 2 -5.01 6.67 -50.17
C SER A 2 -4.32 5.68 -51.08
N ILE A 3 -4.34 4.41 -50.67
CA ILE A 3 -3.99 3.26 -51.51
C ILE A 3 -4.84 3.26 -52.79
N PHE A 4 -6.00 3.93 -52.76
CA PHE A 4 -6.94 4.08 -53.86
C PHE A 4 -7.00 5.53 -54.36
N LEU A 5 -7.12 5.69 -55.68
CA LEU A 5 -7.36 6.99 -56.32
C LEU A 5 -8.71 7.57 -55.87
N LYS A 6 -8.86 8.89 -55.96
CA LYS A 6 -10.08 9.60 -55.55
C LYS A 6 -11.33 9.14 -56.32
N SER A 7 -11.13 8.64 -57.55
CA SER A 7 -12.15 8.02 -58.42
C SER A 7 -12.56 6.62 -57.96
N GLU A 8 -11.61 5.79 -57.52
CA GLU A 8 -11.82 4.39 -57.12
C GLU A 8 -12.57 4.25 -55.80
N ARG A 9 -12.54 5.29 -54.95
CA ARG A 9 -13.26 5.31 -53.65
C ARG A 9 -14.79 5.27 -53.78
N LYS A 10 -15.35 5.45 -54.98
CA LYS A 10 -16.80 5.34 -55.25
C LYS A 10 -17.22 3.93 -55.66
N ASP A 11 -16.28 3.03 -55.97
CA ASP A 11 -16.59 1.64 -56.31
C ASP A 11 -17.12 0.90 -55.06
N PRO A 12 -18.28 0.23 -55.13
CA PRO A 12 -18.83 -0.52 -54.01
C PRO A 12 -17.87 -1.57 -53.42
N LYS A 13 -16.99 -2.17 -54.25
CA LYS A 13 -15.97 -3.13 -53.76
C LYS A 13 -14.91 -2.45 -52.91
N VAL A 14 -14.47 -1.26 -53.30
CA VAL A 14 -13.48 -0.46 -52.56
C VAL A 14 -14.09 0.08 -51.27
N ILE A 15 -15.36 0.51 -51.29
CA ILE A 15 -16.10 0.93 -50.08
C ILE A 15 -16.21 -0.23 -49.10
N PHE A 16 -16.59 -1.42 -49.56
CA PHE A 16 -16.67 -2.62 -48.72
C PHE A 16 -15.32 -2.99 -48.10
N LEU A 17 -14.23 -2.97 -48.89
CA LEU A 17 -12.88 -3.20 -48.40
C LEU A 17 -12.47 -2.16 -47.34
N LEU A 18 -12.77 -0.87 -47.56
CA LEU A 18 -12.49 0.18 -46.58
C LEU A 18 -13.27 -0.01 -45.28
N ILE A 19 -14.55 -0.41 -45.35
CA ILE A 19 -15.35 -0.73 -44.17
C ILE A 19 -14.70 -1.88 -43.39
N ILE A 20 -14.25 -2.94 -44.07
CA ILE A 20 -13.53 -4.04 -43.42
C ILE A 20 -12.24 -3.54 -42.75
N ILE A 21 -11.44 -2.73 -43.45
CA ILE A 21 -10.20 -2.17 -42.89
C ILE A 21 -10.50 -1.34 -41.64
N TYR A 22 -11.48 -0.43 -41.69
CA TYR A 22 -11.85 0.39 -40.54
C TYR A 22 -12.43 -0.44 -39.39
N PHE A 23 -13.21 -1.48 -39.69
CA PHE A 23 -13.73 -2.39 -38.69
C PHE A 23 -12.58 -3.14 -37.98
N ILE A 24 -11.64 -3.71 -38.73
CA ILE A 24 -10.46 -4.41 -38.17
C ILE A 24 -9.61 -3.45 -37.34
N LEU A 25 -9.36 -2.23 -37.83
CA LEU A 25 -8.59 -1.21 -37.10
C LEU A 25 -9.31 -0.77 -35.82
N SER A 26 -10.63 -0.58 -35.87
CA SER A 26 -11.43 -0.19 -34.70
C SER A 26 -11.50 -1.30 -33.67
N ALA A 27 -11.68 -2.55 -34.12
CA ALA A 27 -11.64 -3.73 -33.26
C ALA A 27 -10.26 -3.88 -32.59
N GLY A 28 -9.17 -3.72 -33.36
CA GLY A 28 -7.81 -3.72 -32.85
C GLY A 28 -7.53 -2.59 -31.85
N ALA A 29 -8.07 -1.40 -32.08
CA ALA A 29 -7.99 -0.30 -31.11
C ALA A 29 -8.75 -0.64 -29.82
N LEU A 30 -9.95 -1.21 -29.93
CA LEU A 30 -10.79 -1.55 -28.78
C LEU A 30 -10.16 -2.65 -27.91
N THR A 31 -9.51 -3.66 -28.53
CA THR A 31 -8.78 -4.71 -27.81
C THR A 31 -7.53 -4.20 -27.09
N MET A 32 -6.97 -3.04 -27.48
CA MET A 32 -5.87 -2.39 -26.77
C MET A 32 -6.36 -1.42 -25.68
N VAL A 33 -7.41 -0.64 -25.97
CA VAL A 33 -7.93 0.38 -25.06
C VAL A 33 -8.62 -0.25 -23.84
N TYR A 34 -9.37 -1.33 -24.03
CA TYR A 34 -10.10 -1.95 -22.91
C TYR A 34 -9.19 -2.50 -21.80
N PRO A 35 -8.13 -3.29 -22.09
CA PRO A 35 -7.15 -3.70 -21.06
C PRO A 35 -6.45 -2.51 -20.40
N PHE A 36 -6.16 -1.45 -21.15
CA PHE A 36 -5.55 -0.23 -20.60
C PHE A 36 -6.50 0.48 -19.61
N LEU A 37 -7.79 0.60 -19.95
CA LEU A 37 -8.81 1.12 -19.05
C LEU A 37 -8.98 0.25 -17.81
N LEU A 38 -8.92 -1.08 -17.96
CA LEU A 38 -8.93 -2.00 -16.82
C LEU A 38 -7.67 -1.86 -15.95
N MET A 39 -6.50 -1.60 -16.55
CA MET A 39 -5.26 -1.35 -15.82
C MET A 39 -5.36 -0.05 -15.02
N ILE A 40 -5.87 1.03 -15.63
CA ILE A 40 -6.15 2.29 -14.92
C ILE A 40 -7.15 2.05 -13.80
N SER A 41 -8.27 1.37 -14.06
CA SER A 41 -9.25 1.04 -13.02
C SER A 41 -8.63 0.21 -11.88
N GLY A 42 -7.86 -0.83 -12.23
CA GLY A 42 -7.12 -1.69 -11.32
C GLY A 42 -6.17 -0.92 -10.43
N SER A 43 -5.53 0.13 -10.96
CA SER A 43 -4.63 1.00 -10.19
C SER A 43 -5.32 1.76 -9.06
N LEU A 44 -6.64 1.93 -9.12
CA LEU A 44 -7.44 2.65 -8.12
C LEU A 44 -8.03 1.70 -7.07
N LYS A 45 -7.96 0.38 -7.28
CA LYS A 45 -8.60 -0.64 -6.44
C LYS A 45 -7.72 -0.98 -5.24
N GLY A 46 -8.38 -1.37 -4.15
CA GLY A 46 -7.79 -1.90 -2.92
C GLY A 46 -8.03 -3.41 -2.83
N LYS A 47 -7.95 -3.96 -1.62
CA LYS A 47 -8.16 -5.39 -1.37
C LYS A 47 -9.64 -5.78 -1.47
N LEU A 48 -10.57 -4.91 -1.05
CA LEU A 48 -12.02 -5.10 -1.18
C LEU A 48 -12.48 -5.41 -2.62
N ASP A 49 -11.91 -4.71 -3.60
CA ASP A 49 -12.35 -4.70 -5.00
C ASP A 49 -11.28 -5.21 -5.99
N ALA A 50 -10.19 -5.82 -5.51
CA ALA A 50 -9.04 -6.30 -6.31
C ALA A 50 -9.38 -7.29 -7.44
N TYR A 51 -10.53 -7.97 -7.33
CA TYR A 51 -11.00 -9.00 -8.28
C TYR A 51 -12.21 -8.54 -9.11
N GLU A 52 -12.66 -7.30 -8.95
CA GLU A 52 -13.72 -6.75 -9.79
C GLU A 52 -13.13 -6.22 -11.10
N PHE A 53 -13.72 -6.57 -12.25
CA PHE A 53 -13.24 -6.18 -13.59
C PHE A 53 -14.02 -4.99 -14.17
N ASP A 54 -14.49 -4.09 -13.30
CA ASP A 54 -15.22 -2.90 -13.72
C ASP A 54 -14.25 -1.81 -14.23
N VAL A 55 -14.56 -1.15 -15.34
CA VAL A 55 -13.79 -0.01 -15.88
C VAL A 55 -13.88 1.21 -14.96
N VAL A 56 -15.05 1.44 -14.35
CA VAL A 56 -15.24 2.49 -13.35
C VAL A 56 -15.41 1.84 -11.98
N PRO A 57 -14.46 2.01 -11.06
CA PRO A 57 -14.57 1.45 -9.71
C PRO A 57 -15.83 1.93 -8.99
N LYS A 58 -16.58 1.00 -8.39
CA LYS A 58 -17.89 1.29 -7.77
C LYS A 58 -17.82 2.32 -6.64
N PHE A 59 -16.70 2.41 -5.90
CA PHE A 59 -16.52 3.38 -4.81
C PHE A 59 -16.58 4.85 -5.28
N LEU A 60 -16.39 5.10 -6.58
CA LEU A 60 -16.48 6.45 -7.15
C LEU A 60 -17.92 6.94 -7.29
N VAL A 61 -18.89 6.03 -7.31
CA VAL A 61 -20.30 6.33 -7.58
C VAL A 61 -21.20 5.90 -6.43
N ASN A 62 -20.90 4.78 -5.78
CA ASN A 62 -21.71 4.18 -4.73
C ASN A 62 -21.13 4.44 -3.33
N ASP A 63 -21.87 5.18 -2.50
CA ASP A 63 -21.47 5.56 -1.15
C ASP A 63 -21.41 4.37 -0.17
N GLU A 64 -22.19 3.30 -0.41
CA GLU A 64 -22.11 2.07 0.37
C GLU A 64 -20.76 1.36 0.16
N VAL A 65 -20.30 1.32 -1.10
CA VAL A 65 -19.00 0.73 -1.43
C VAL A 65 -17.87 1.60 -0.90
N LEU A 66 -18.03 2.93 -0.94
CA LEU A 66 -17.08 3.87 -0.34
C LEU A 66 -16.98 3.65 1.18
N PHE A 67 -18.10 3.44 1.86
CA PHE A 67 -18.14 3.13 3.29
C PHE A 67 -17.42 1.80 3.62
N LYS A 68 -17.74 0.72 2.90
CA LYS A 68 -17.05 -0.58 3.05
C LYS A 68 -15.54 -0.44 2.90
N ARG A 69 -15.10 0.34 1.91
CA ARG A 69 -13.68 0.61 1.67
C ARG A 69 -13.05 1.44 2.79
N TYR A 70 -13.73 2.48 3.26
CA TYR A 70 -13.27 3.26 4.40
C TYR A 70 -13.09 2.41 5.65
N VAL A 71 -14.06 1.54 5.96
CA VAL A 71 -13.97 0.63 7.09
C VAL A 71 -12.82 -0.37 6.92
N GLU A 72 -12.65 -0.97 5.73
CA GLU A 72 -11.50 -1.86 5.48
C GLU A 72 -10.15 -1.16 5.77
N HIS A 73 -9.98 0.07 5.28
CA HIS A 73 -8.76 0.85 5.49
C HIS A 73 -8.58 1.30 6.94
N LYS A 74 -9.64 1.83 7.57
CA LYS A 74 -9.61 2.28 8.96
C LYS A 74 -9.18 1.14 9.87
N TYR A 75 -9.79 -0.04 9.76
CA TYR A 75 -9.51 -1.20 10.61
C TYR A 75 -8.33 -2.05 10.11
N ASN A 76 -7.38 -1.47 9.37
CA ASN A 76 -6.11 -2.10 8.98
C ASN A 76 -6.27 -3.47 8.29
N GLU A 77 -7.33 -3.63 7.48
CA GLU A 77 -7.72 -4.90 6.84
C GLU A 77 -7.97 -6.07 7.82
N LYS A 78 -8.17 -5.80 9.10
CA LYS A 78 -8.45 -6.78 10.14
C LYS A 78 -9.92 -6.76 10.51
N ILE A 79 -10.64 -7.73 9.94
CA ILE A 79 -12.08 -7.86 10.20
C ILE A 79 -12.39 -8.09 11.68
N ASP A 80 -11.47 -8.72 12.42
CA ASP A 80 -11.62 -8.96 13.85
C ASP A 80 -11.67 -7.67 14.68
N GLU A 81 -10.87 -6.66 14.34
CA GLU A 81 -10.91 -5.35 15.02
C GLU A 81 -12.23 -4.65 14.75
N TYR A 82 -12.73 -4.73 13.51
CA TYR A 82 -14.05 -4.18 13.16
C TYR A 82 -15.17 -4.86 13.96
N GLN A 83 -15.16 -6.19 14.02
CA GLN A 83 -16.18 -6.98 14.73
C GLN A 83 -16.20 -6.65 16.23
N ILE A 84 -15.02 -6.57 16.86
CA ILE A 84 -14.89 -6.25 18.28
C ILE A 84 -15.38 -4.82 18.53
N ALA A 85 -14.86 -3.83 17.80
CA ALA A 85 -15.19 -2.43 18.02
C ALA A 85 -16.68 -2.11 17.82
N ASN A 86 -17.35 -2.77 16.86
CA ASN A 86 -18.75 -2.48 16.50
C ASN A 86 -19.76 -3.48 17.05
N LYS A 87 -19.33 -4.48 17.85
CA LYS A 87 -20.17 -5.55 18.38
C LYS A 87 -21.05 -6.19 17.29
N GLU A 88 -20.45 -6.54 16.16
CA GLU A 88 -21.16 -7.11 15.01
C GLU A 88 -20.37 -8.29 14.44
N PHE A 89 -21.05 -9.37 14.03
CA PHE A 89 -20.37 -10.43 13.28
C PHE A 89 -20.42 -10.22 11.78
N VAL A 90 -19.25 -10.10 11.16
CA VAL A 90 -19.12 -10.04 9.71
C VAL A 90 -17.89 -10.84 9.28
N ARG A 91 -18.04 -11.81 8.38
CA ARG A 91 -16.90 -12.66 7.95
C ARG A 91 -15.86 -11.91 7.11
N ILE A 92 -16.31 -10.96 6.28
CA ILE A 92 -15.47 -10.20 5.35
C ILE A 92 -15.98 -8.76 5.23
N PHE A 93 -15.10 -7.79 4.96
CA PHE A 93 -15.48 -6.38 4.82
C PHE A 93 -16.53 -6.13 3.72
N LYS A 94 -16.57 -6.95 2.67
CA LYS A 94 -17.58 -6.85 1.59
C LYS A 94 -19.03 -7.02 2.09
N SER A 95 -19.21 -7.72 3.21
CA SER A 95 -20.51 -7.97 3.83
C SER A 95 -20.93 -6.90 4.85
N VAL A 96 -20.05 -5.93 5.17
CA VAL A 96 -20.37 -4.82 6.08
C VAL A 96 -21.45 -3.95 5.45
N LYS A 97 -22.55 -3.70 6.18
CA LYS A 97 -23.62 -2.80 5.73
C LYS A 97 -23.54 -1.47 6.47
N PRO A 98 -23.89 -0.33 5.83
CA PRO A 98 -24.03 0.93 6.53
C PRO A 98 -25.13 0.84 7.62
N PRO A 99 -25.08 1.69 8.66
CA PRO A 99 -26.14 1.76 9.65
C PRO A 99 -27.47 2.16 9.00
N GLN A 100 -28.57 1.49 9.38
CA GLN A 100 -29.90 1.77 8.80
C GLN A 100 -30.50 3.07 9.34
N ASN A 101 -30.39 3.32 10.66
CA ASN A 101 -30.91 4.52 11.32
C ASN A 101 -29.80 5.19 12.13
N LEU A 102 -29.45 6.42 11.76
CA LEU A 102 -28.53 7.25 12.53
C LEU A 102 -29.30 7.89 13.69
N ASN A 103 -28.73 7.81 14.90
CA ASN A 103 -29.24 8.52 16.06
C ASN A 103 -28.36 9.75 16.29
N ASP A 104 -28.82 10.90 15.84
CA ASP A 104 -28.05 12.15 15.88
C ASP A 104 -27.73 12.60 17.30
N VAL A 105 -28.57 12.27 18.28
CA VAL A 105 -28.34 12.58 19.71
C VAL A 105 -27.12 11.83 20.21
N ILE A 106 -27.11 10.50 20.05
CA ILE A 106 -25.99 9.65 20.49
C ILE A 106 -24.70 10.02 19.75
N ILE A 107 -24.77 10.33 18.46
CA ILE A 107 -23.63 10.79 17.66
C ILE A 107 -23.07 12.11 18.20
N LYS A 108 -23.93 13.08 18.51
CA LYS A 108 -23.52 14.38 19.06
C LYS A 108 -22.90 14.22 20.44
N ASP A 109 -23.47 13.36 21.27
CA ASP A 109 -22.96 13.05 22.59
C ASP A 109 -21.60 12.39 22.53
N TRP A 110 -21.40 11.46 21.58
CA TRP A 110 -20.10 10.84 21.35
C TRP A 110 -19.03 11.85 20.96
N LEU A 111 -19.35 12.77 20.04
CA LEU A 111 -18.43 13.85 19.66
C LEU A 111 -18.09 14.77 20.84
N GLN A 112 -19.06 15.04 21.72
CA GLN A 112 -18.80 15.80 22.94
C GLN A 112 -17.88 15.03 23.89
N PHE A 113 -18.18 13.76 24.14
CA PHE A 113 -17.38 12.85 24.96
C PHE A 113 -15.93 12.77 24.47
N GLU A 114 -15.73 12.56 23.17
CA GLU A 114 -14.41 12.40 22.56
C GLU A 114 -13.55 13.68 22.66
N ASN A 115 -14.19 14.85 22.62
CA ASN A 115 -13.52 16.15 22.78
C ASN A 115 -13.25 16.51 24.25
N SER A 116 -14.11 16.10 25.18
CA SER A 116 -13.94 16.40 26.61
C SER A 116 -13.08 15.39 27.35
N SER A 117 -12.98 14.16 26.84
CA SER A 117 -12.34 13.05 27.54
C SER A 117 -10.89 12.89 27.08
N ASN A 118 -9.95 12.90 28.03
CA ASN A 118 -8.55 12.60 27.75
C ASN A 118 -8.36 11.07 27.64
N ILE A 119 -8.73 10.49 26.49
CA ILE A 119 -8.62 9.05 26.25
C ILE A 119 -7.15 8.66 26.10
N SER A 120 -6.68 7.78 26.99
CA SER A 120 -5.30 7.29 26.96
C SER A 120 -4.99 6.53 25.66
N PRO A 121 -3.77 6.70 25.07
CA PRO A 121 -3.32 5.92 23.92
C PRO A 121 -3.36 4.40 24.11
N GLY A 122 -3.40 3.88 25.34
CA GLY A 122 -3.53 2.45 25.63
C GLY A 122 -4.92 1.86 25.30
N PHE A 123 -5.92 2.71 25.05
CA PHE A 123 -7.31 2.30 24.82
C PHE A 123 -7.76 2.31 23.35
N PHE A 124 -6.85 2.60 22.42
CA PHE A 124 -7.15 2.54 20.99
C PHE A 124 -5.96 2.09 20.14
N HIS A 125 -6.27 1.47 19.02
CA HIS A 125 -5.33 1.29 17.91
C HIS A 125 -5.39 2.48 16.95
N VAL A 126 -4.30 2.68 16.22
CA VAL A 126 -4.25 3.64 15.12
C VAL A 126 -4.76 2.95 13.86
N GLY A 127 -5.81 3.51 13.26
CA GLY A 127 -6.30 3.09 11.96
C GLY A 127 -5.42 3.58 10.81
N GLU A 128 -5.54 2.95 9.64
CA GLU A 128 -4.71 3.21 8.47
C GLU A 128 -3.19 3.22 8.78
N MET A 129 -2.69 2.25 9.56
CA MET A 129 -1.29 2.21 10.01
C MET A 129 -0.63 0.83 9.96
N TYR A 130 -1.31 -0.22 10.38
CA TYR A 130 -0.66 -1.52 10.56
C TYR A 130 -0.74 -2.40 9.31
N TYR A 131 0.35 -3.12 9.03
CA TYR A 131 0.35 -4.23 8.08
C TYR A 131 0.23 -5.57 8.80
N LEU A 132 -0.31 -6.56 8.10
CA LEU A 132 -0.14 -7.96 8.48
C LEU A 132 1.34 -8.34 8.29
N PRO A 133 2.06 -8.78 9.35
CA PRO A 133 3.44 -9.24 9.21
C PRO A 133 3.54 -10.40 8.20
N GLY A 134 4.50 -10.34 7.27
CA GLY A 134 4.73 -11.39 6.27
C GLY A 134 3.84 -11.34 5.02
N ALA A 135 2.94 -10.36 4.89
CA ALA A 135 2.07 -10.25 3.73
C ALA A 135 2.82 -9.67 2.50
N SER A 136 2.87 -10.44 1.41
CA SER A 136 2.73 -9.85 0.08
C SER A 136 1.47 -8.98 0.09
N ASN A 137 1.42 -7.87 -0.68
CA ASN A 137 0.30 -6.90 -0.70
C ASN A 137 0.45 -5.66 0.22
N ARG A 138 1.67 -5.15 0.48
CA ARG A 138 1.89 -3.87 1.20
C ARG A 138 1.20 -2.70 0.50
N ILE A 139 0.59 -1.82 1.29
CA ILE A 139 -0.03 -0.56 0.85
C ILE A 139 0.43 0.54 1.79
N THR A 140 1.32 1.47 1.41
CA THR A 140 1.71 2.54 2.36
C THR A 140 0.47 3.35 2.77
N THR A 141 -0.01 3.26 4.00
CA THR A 141 -1.27 3.87 4.46
C THR A 141 -1.04 5.31 4.95
N LYS A 142 -2.11 6.06 5.21
CA LYS A 142 -2.02 7.49 5.62
C LYS A 142 -1.22 7.66 6.91
N ASN A 143 -1.57 6.93 7.97
CA ASN A 143 -0.92 7.11 9.26
C ASN A 143 0.47 6.48 9.32
N THR A 144 0.76 5.48 8.48
CA THR A 144 2.13 5.01 8.24
C THR A 144 3.00 6.10 7.63
N ARG A 145 2.50 6.85 6.63
CA ARG A 145 3.23 8.01 6.08
C ARG A 145 3.43 9.09 7.13
N ASN A 146 2.38 9.42 7.88
CA ASN A 146 2.44 10.44 8.92
C ASN A 146 3.47 10.08 9.98
N PHE A 147 3.48 8.84 10.45
CA PHE A 147 4.46 8.35 11.42
C PHE A 147 5.88 8.33 10.85
N ARG A 148 6.06 7.89 9.59
CA ARG A 148 7.34 7.94 8.91
C ARG A 148 7.89 9.36 8.83
N ASN A 149 7.04 10.33 8.47
CA ASN A 149 7.43 11.74 8.42
C ASN A 149 7.73 12.31 9.82
N TYR A 150 6.95 11.91 10.83
CA TYR A 150 7.19 12.28 12.22
C TYR A 150 8.58 11.81 12.71
N ILE A 151 8.91 10.54 12.49
CA ILE A 151 10.23 10.00 12.84
C ILE A 151 11.35 10.63 12.01
N LYS A 152 11.12 10.85 10.70
CA LYS A 152 12.08 11.57 9.84
C LYS A 152 12.42 12.95 10.41
N ASN A 153 11.43 13.70 10.86
CA ASN A 153 11.63 15.03 11.43
C ASN A 153 12.48 14.96 12.72
N ILE A 154 12.18 14.01 13.62
CA ILE A 154 12.97 13.77 14.84
C ILE A 154 14.44 13.42 14.49
N CYS A 155 14.63 12.59 13.47
CA CYS A 155 15.94 12.12 13.04
C CYS A 155 16.65 13.05 12.04
N GLY A 156 16.07 14.19 11.65
CA GLY A 156 16.62 15.07 10.61
C GLY A 156 16.84 14.37 9.27
N ASN A 157 15.95 13.43 8.90
CA ASN A 157 16.03 12.58 7.71
C ASN A 157 17.32 11.74 7.59
N ASN A 158 18.03 11.50 8.71
CA ASN A 158 19.28 10.74 8.74
C ASN A 158 19.09 9.33 9.36
N PRO A 159 19.20 8.23 8.56
CA PRO A 159 19.10 6.86 9.07
C PRO A 159 20.13 6.49 10.14
N GLU A 160 21.33 7.08 10.12
CA GLU A 160 22.33 6.84 11.17
C GLU A 160 21.91 7.47 12.51
N LYS A 161 21.23 8.63 12.48
CA LYS A 161 20.65 9.22 13.70
C LYS A 161 19.51 8.35 14.23
N PHE A 162 18.69 7.78 13.35
CA PHE A 162 17.67 6.79 13.72
C PHE A 162 18.29 5.59 14.44
N LYS A 163 19.36 5.00 13.87
CA LYS A 163 20.08 3.88 14.47
C LYS A 163 20.64 4.21 15.85
N LYS A 164 21.26 5.38 16.01
CA LYS A 164 21.79 5.83 17.31
C LYS A 164 20.67 6.06 18.35
N MET A 165 19.55 6.62 17.93
CA MET A 165 18.46 7.00 18.84
C MET A 165 17.62 5.80 19.30
N PHE A 166 17.33 4.86 18.40
CA PHE A 166 16.43 3.73 18.66
C PHE A 166 17.14 2.39 18.77
N GLN A 167 18.47 2.37 18.64
CA GLN A 167 19.31 1.16 18.70
C GLN A 167 18.89 0.06 17.71
N THR A 168 18.27 0.44 16.59
CA THR A 168 17.78 -0.48 15.57
C THR A 168 18.20 -0.03 14.18
N ARG A 169 18.45 -0.99 13.27
CA ARG A 169 18.86 -0.69 11.90
C ARG A 169 17.64 -0.49 11.02
N LEU A 170 17.64 0.61 10.28
CA LEU A 170 16.65 0.91 9.26
C LEU A 170 17.36 1.00 7.91
N PRO A 171 17.19 0.03 7.00
CA PRO A 171 17.87 0.04 5.70
C PRO A 171 17.52 1.31 4.92
N ASN A 172 16.24 1.67 4.89
CA ASN A 172 15.75 2.94 4.38
C ASN A 172 14.41 3.28 5.02
N TRP A 173 13.96 4.53 4.84
CA TRP A 173 12.70 5.01 5.39
C TRP A 173 11.46 4.29 4.87
N TYR A 174 11.52 3.67 3.69
CA TYR A 174 10.40 2.91 3.14
C TYR A 174 10.06 1.68 3.99
N PHE A 175 11.09 1.04 4.56
CA PHE A 175 10.97 -0.15 5.41
C PHE A 175 10.74 0.17 6.89
N LEU A 176 10.45 1.43 7.25
CA LEU A 176 10.01 1.76 8.59
C LEU A 176 8.61 1.18 8.80
N ASP A 177 8.55 0.08 9.54
CA ASP A 177 7.32 -0.64 9.85
C ASP A 177 7.15 -0.74 11.36
N LEU A 178 5.88 -0.77 11.79
CA LEU A 178 5.50 -0.95 13.18
C LEU A 178 4.74 -2.26 13.30
N SER A 179 5.24 -3.13 14.18
CA SER A 179 4.48 -4.30 14.57
C SER A 179 3.13 -3.87 15.14
N HIS A 180 2.08 -4.52 14.69
CA HIS A 180 0.75 -4.29 15.22
C HIS A 180 0.71 -4.53 16.74
N GLU A 181 0.19 -3.55 17.47
CA GLU A 181 -0.04 -3.69 18.91
C GLU A 181 -1.15 -4.69 19.17
N ARG A 182 -0.96 -5.65 20.06
CA ARG A 182 -1.98 -6.65 20.41
C ARG A 182 -2.64 -6.33 21.75
N LEU A 183 -3.15 -5.11 21.86
CA LEU A 183 -3.62 -4.53 23.14
C LEU A 183 -4.76 -5.32 23.80
N MET A 184 -5.48 -6.15 23.05
CA MET A 184 -6.55 -7.02 23.57
C MET A 184 -6.10 -8.45 23.90
N ASP A 185 -4.84 -8.80 23.68
CA ASP A 185 -4.29 -10.12 24.01
C ASP A 185 -3.81 -10.12 25.46
N ARG A 186 -4.19 -11.14 26.26
CA ARG A 186 -3.88 -11.24 27.70
C ARG A 186 -2.43 -10.90 28.05
N ASN A 187 -1.49 -11.52 27.35
CA ASN A 187 -0.07 -11.49 27.67
C ASN A 187 0.71 -10.41 26.91
N TYR A 188 0.05 -9.59 26.09
CA TYR A 188 0.74 -8.55 25.35
C TYR A 188 1.05 -7.35 26.25
N LYS A 189 2.32 -6.91 26.24
CA LYS A 189 2.75 -5.65 26.84
C LYS A 189 3.57 -4.88 25.82
N VAL A 190 3.47 -3.56 25.88
CA VAL A 190 4.23 -2.68 25.01
C VAL A 190 5.67 -2.62 25.54
N PRO A 191 6.68 -2.97 24.73
CA PRO A 191 8.06 -2.92 25.17
C PRO A 191 8.46 -1.51 25.61
N ARG A 192 9.22 -1.39 26.70
CA ARG A 192 9.66 -0.09 27.24
C ARG A 192 10.89 0.41 26.47
N THR A 193 10.68 0.65 25.18
CA THR A 193 11.69 1.16 24.26
C THR A 193 11.40 2.62 23.91
N LYS A 194 12.45 3.40 23.67
CA LYS A 194 12.32 4.78 23.18
C LYS A 194 11.50 4.89 21.89
N PHE A 195 11.52 3.85 21.05
CA PHE A 195 10.72 3.80 19.83
C PHE A 195 9.22 3.68 20.14
N ALA A 196 8.85 2.82 21.10
CA ALA A 196 7.47 2.69 21.56
C ALA A 196 6.98 3.97 22.26
N GLU A 197 7.81 4.63 23.08
CA GLU A 197 7.48 5.91 23.70
C GLU A 197 7.16 6.99 22.67
N VAL A 198 8.05 7.16 21.67
CA VAL A 198 7.84 8.11 20.56
C VAL A 198 6.59 7.77 19.76
N PHE A 199 6.28 6.48 19.59
CA PHE A 199 5.04 6.05 18.95
C PHE A 199 3.81 6.42 19.79
N TYR A 200 3.85 6.25 21.12
CA TYR A 200 2.77 6.65 22.02
C TYR A 200 2.56 8.16 22.05
N ASP A 201 3.62 8.96 21.91
CA ASP A 201 3.51 10.41 21.75
C ASP A 201 2.88 10.79 20.40
N PHE A 202 3.19 10.05 19.33
CA PHE A 202 2.50 10.19 18.05
C PHE A 202 1.01 9.84 18.18
N LYS A 203 0.65 8.75 18.89
CA LYS A 203 -0.76 8.33 19.11
C LYS A 203 -1.61 9.42 19.76
N LYS A 204 -1.06 10.22 20.69
CA LYS A 204 -1.79 11.32 21.34
C LYS A 204 -2.32 12.36 20.35
N ASN A 205 -1.61 12.55 19.23
CA ASN A 205 -1.94 13.54 18.20
C ASN A 205 -2.78 12.97 17.04
N ILE A 206 -3.18 11.69 17.11
CA ILE A 206 -3.99 11.07 16.07
C ILE A 206 -5.42 11.63 16.08
N SER A 207 -5.91 11.96 14.88
CA SER A 207 -7.29 12.39 14.64
C SER A 207 -8.28 11.37 15.21
N PRO A 208 -9.34 11.79 15.90
CA PRO A 208 -10.28 10.83 16.48
C PRO A 208 -10.97 9.90 15.45
N SER A 209 -11.20 10.39 14.22
CA SER A 209 -11.67 9.58 13.09
C SER A 209 -10.80 8.35 12.80
N ASP A 210 -9.50 8.45 13.07
CA ASP A 210 -8.48 7.45 12.78
C ASP A 210 -8.18 6.58 14.02
N ARG A 211 -8.90 6.75 15.13
CA ARG A 211 -8.79 5.91 16.31
C ARG A 211 -9.74 4.71 16.19
N ILE A 212 -9.23 3.53 16.51
CA ILE A 212 -10.02 2.31 16.65
C ILE A 212 -10.12 2.01 18.14
N TYR A 213 -11.25 2.35 18.74
CA TYR A 213 -11.47 2.15 20.17
C TYR A 213 -11.67 0.67 20.49
N LEU A 214 -11.08 0.25 21.61
CA LEU A 214 -11.11 -1.14 22.05
C LEU A 214 -12.36 -1.41 22.87
N SER A 215 -13.24 -2.26 22.34
CA SER A 215 -14.47 -2.70 23.00
C SER A 215 -14.21 -3.98 23.81
N ILE A 216 -14.45 -3.92 25.11
CA ILE A 216 -14.38 -5.08 26.00
C ILE A 216 -15.63 -5.93 25.82
N ASP A 217 -16.80 -5.30 25.70
CA ASP A 217 -18.04 -6.00 25.36
C ASP A 217 -17.87 -6.87 24.11
N GLY A 218 -17.37 -6.30 23.01
CA GLY A 218 -17.19 -7.02 21.75
C GLY A 218 -16.16 -8.15 21.84
N LYS A 219 -15.10 -7.97 22.65
CA LYS A 219 -14.12 -9.03 22.93
C LYS A 219 -14.74 -10.13 23.79
N PHE A 220 -15.58 -9.79 24.76
CA PHE A 220 -16.29 -10.75 25.61
C PHE A 220 -17.32 -11.56 24.82
N SER A 221 -18.14 -10.92 23.97
CA SER A 221 -19.05 -11.61 23.04
C SER A 221 -18.29 -12.57 22.13
N LYS A 222 -17.12 -12.17 21.62
CA LYS A 222 -16.26 -13.04 20.81
C LYS A 222 -15.70 -14.21 21.63
N TYR A 223 -15.28 -13.98 22.86
CA TYR A 223 -14.82 -15.02 23.79
C TYR A 223 -15.91 -16.06 24.03
N LEU A 224 -17.12 -15.64 24.46
CA LEU A 224 -18.25 -16.53 24.68
C LEU A 224 -18.53 -17.38 23.44
N ARG A 225 -18.58 -16.74 22.28
CA ARG A 225 -18.82 -17.44 21.02
C ARG A 225 -17.72 -18.47 20.67
N SER A 226 -16.49 -18.24 21.10
CA SER A 226 -15.34 -19.13 20.85
C SER A 226 -15.23 -20.30 21.83
N LEU A 227 -16.02 -20.30 22.92
CA LEU A 227 -16.01 -21.40 23.87
C LEU A 227 -16.53 -22.68 23.22
N ASN A 228 -15.78 -23.77 23.39
CA ASN A 228 -16.12 -25.09 22.85
C ASN A 228 -17.50 -25.56 23.34
N ASP A 229 -17.90 -25.14 24.54
CA ASP A 229 -19.20 -25.48 25.13
C ASP A 229 -20.40 -24.97 24.35
N TYR A 230 -20.24 -23.91 23.57
CA TYR A 230 -21.30 -23.27 22.79
C TYR A 230 -21.06 -23.38 21.28
N ASN A 231 -19.80 -23.53 20.84
CA ASN A 231 -19.41 -23.65 19.43
C ASN A 231 -20.04 -22.58 18.51
N GLY A 232 -20.21 -21.38 19.05
CA GLY A 232 -20.84 -20.25 18.39
C GLY A 232 -22.35 -20.30 18.19
N ASP A 233 -23.06 -21.23 18.85
CA ASP A 233 -24.53 -21.30 18.90
C ASP A 233 -25.05 -20.61 20.18
N ILE A 234 -25.89 -19.59 20.00
CA ILE A 234 -26.47 -18.82 21.11
C ILE A 234 -27.51 -19.63 21.88
N ASN A 235 -28.19 -20.59 21.24
CA ASN A 235 -29.20 -21.41 21.88
C ASN A 235 -28.58 -22.35 22.92
N LEU A 236 -27.39 -22.89 22.63
CA LEU A 236 -26.64 -23.71 23.59
C LEU A 236 -26.16 -22.91 24.79
N LEU A 237 -25.80 -21.62 24.59
CA LEU A 237 -25.48 -20.73 25.70
C LEU A 237 -26.70 -20.48 26.57
N ASN A 238 -27.84 -20.19 25.96
CA ASN A 238 -29.10 -19.97 26.65
C ASN A 238 -29.57 -21.19 27.45
N GLU A 239 -29.50 -22.38 26.86
CA GLU A 239 -29.88 -23.63 27.52
C GLU A 239 -28.99 -23.93 28.74
N LYS A 240 -27.67 -23.75 28.61
CA LYS A 240 -26.72 -24.08 29.69
C LYS A 240 -26.69 -23.07 30.84
N ASN A 241 -27.05 -21.81 30.59
CA ASN A 241 -26.98 -20.73 31.59
C ASN A 241 -28.37 -20.19 31.97
N GLU A 242 -29.46 -20.82 31.51
CA GLU A 242 -30.84 -20.38 31.78
C GLU A 242 -31.11 -18.92 31.35
N THR A 243 -30.55 -18.50 30.21
CA THR A 243 -30.70 -17.14 29.64
C THR A 243 -31.56 -17.14 28.37
N SER A 244 -31.90 -15.94 27.86
CA SER A 244 -32.82 -15.77 26.70
C SER A 244 -32.31 -14.76 25.66
N TYR A 245 -31.01 -14.71 25.42
CA TYR A 245 -30.41 -13.78 24.47
C TYR A 245 -30.68 -14.16 23.01
N SER A 246 -30.92 -13.17 22.15
CA SER A 246 -31.08 -13.38 20.71
C SER A 246 -29.74 -13.50 19.97
N SER A 247 -28.68 -12.94 20.54
CA SER A 247 -27.34 -12.92 19.95
C SER A 247 -26.24 -12.77 21.01
N PHE A 248 -25.05 -13.31 20.75
CA PHE A 248 -23.87 -13.08 21.60
C PHE A 248 -23.50 -11.59 21.75
N TYR A 249 -23.86 -10.76 20.77
CA TYR A 249 -23.55 -9.32 20.76
C TYR A 249 -24.55 -8.48 21.56
N GLU A 250 -25.66 -9.08 22.00
CA GLU A 250 -26.62 -8.48 22.94
C GLU A 250 -26.08 -8.51 24.38
N ILE A 251 -25.22 -9.48 24.68
CA ILE A 251 -24.61 -9.65 26.01
C ILE A 251 -23.62 -8.50 26.27
N THR A 252 -23.92 -7.68 27.26
CA THR A 252 -23.11 -6.54 27.69
C THR A 252 -22.27 -6.93 28.91
N PHE A 253 -20.93 -6.85 28.78
CA PHE A 253 -20.00 -7.27 29.84
C PHE A 253 -20.20 -6.43 31.12
N SER A 254 -20.55 -5.16 30.96
CA SER A 254 -20.74 -4.23 32.09
C SER A 254 -22.01 -4.49 32.91
N ASN A 255 -22.97 -5.28 32.39
CA ASN A 255 -24.22 -5.59 33.10
C ASN A 255 -24.15 -6.86 33.95
N ILE A 256 -23.12 -7.69 33.74
CA ILE A 256 -23.00 -8.96 34.45
C ILE A 256 -22.63 -8.69 35.90
N LYS A 257 -23.52 -9.07 36.80
CA LYS A 257 -23.30 -8.98 38.25
C LYS A 257 -22.73 -10.28 38.79
N LEU A 258 -22.28 -10.27 40.05
CA LEU A 258 -21.69 -11.45 40.70
C LEU A 258 -22.68 -12.62 40.88
N ASP A 259 -23.97 -12.32 40.89
CA ASP A 259 -25.10 -13.25 41.01
C ASP A 259 -25.70 -13.67 39.66
N ASP A 260 -25.19 -13.14 38.55
CA ASP A 260 -25.67 -13.45 37.20
C ASP A 260 -25.23 -14.86 36.76
N PRO A 261 -26.04 -15.62 36.00
CA PRO A 261 -25.64 -16.91 35.44
C PRO A 261 -24.32 -16.88 34.65
N LEU A 262 -23.98 -15.73 34.04
CA LEU A 262 -22.74 -15.54 33.30
C LEU A 262 -21.56 -15.05 34.16
N ALA A 263 -21.71 -14.91 35.48
CA ALA A 263 -20.68 -14.41 36.38
C ALA A 263 -19.37 -15.24 36.32
N LEU A 264 -19.47 -16.56 36.19
CA LEU A 264 -18.31 -17.43 36.06
C LEU A 264 -17.55 -17.18 34.74
N HIS A 265 -18.27 -16.95 33.64
CA HIS A 265 -17.67 -16.61 32.36
C HIS A 265 -17.02 -15.23 32.38
N TRP A 266 -17.65 -14.28 33.04
CA TRP A 266 -17.09 -12.95 33.30
C TRP A 266 -15.78 -13.06 34.06
N GLU A 267 -15.76 -13.81 35.17
CA GLU A 267 -14.56 -13.98 36.00
C GLU A 267 -13.43 -14.64 35.21
N ASN A 268 -13.71 -15.73 34.53
CA ASN A 268 -12.74 -16.43 33.69
C ASN A 268 -12.18 -15.52 32.60
N PHE A 269 -13.02 -14.72 31.96
CA PHE A 269 -12.59 -13.77 30.95
C PHE A 269 -11.65 -12.70 31.52
N VAL A 270 -12.03 -12.07 32.65
CA VAL A 270 -11.20 -11.03 33.28
C VAL A 270 -9.85 -11.58 33.75
N ARG A 271 -9.84 -12.78 34.33
CA ARG A 271 -8.62 -13.36 34.89
C ARG A 271 -7.69 -13.93 33.81
N ASN A 272 -8.23 -14.56 32.76
CA ASN A 272 -7.45 -15.37 31.85
C ASN A 272 -7.33 -14.80 30.43
N GLU A 273 -8.29 -14.00 29.96
CA GLU A 273 -8.36 -13.55 28.57
C GLU A 273 -8.10 -12.05 28.40
N LEU A 274 -8.66 -11.22 29.30
CA LEU A 274 -8.56 -9.77 29.21
C LEU A 274 -7.15 -9.29 29.55
N ASN A 275 -6.59 -8.39 28.74
CA ASN A 275 -5.29 -7.78 29.04
C ASN A 275 -5.36 -6.99 30.36
N THR A 276 -4.34 -7.15 31.22
CA THR A 276 -4.32 -6.49 32.54
C THR A 276 -4.31 -4.97 32.48
N GLN A 277 -4.00 -4.36 31.32
CA GLN A 277 -4.10 -2.90 31.18
C GLN A 277 -5.52 -2.35 31.35
N PHE A 278 -6.55 -3.18 31.20
CA PHE A 278 -7.95 -2.79 31.38
C PHE A 278 -8.46 -3.09 32.79
N ILE A 279 -7.66 -3.75 33.62
CA ILE A 279 -8.06 -4.23 34.94
C ILE A 279 -7.46 -3.31 35.99
N TYR A 280 -8.25 -2.94 36.98
CA TYR A 280 -7.79 -2.26 38.18
C TYR A 280 -8.48 -2.85 39.40
N LEU A 281 -7.94 -2.56 40.58
CA LEU A 281 -8.50 -3.02 41.84
C LEU A 281 -9.23 -1.88 42.54
N ASN A 282 -10.31 -2.22 43.24
CA ASN A 282 -10.90 -1.34 44.23
C ASN A 282 -9.96 -1.18 45.45
N GLU A 283 -10.33 -0.34 46.41
CA GLU A 283 -9.51 -0.06 47.60
C GLU A 283 -9.14 -1.34 48.39
N GLU A 284 -10.12 -2.22 48.64
CA GLU A 284 -9.90 -3.50 49.32
C GLU A 284 -8.94 -4.43 48.55
N GLY A 285 -9.10 -4.48 47.22
CA GLY A 285 -8.23 -5.22 46.33
C GLY A 285 -6.79 -4.71 46.36
N ASN A 286 -6.59 -3.38 46.38
CA ASN A 286 -5.24 -2.79 46.50
C ASN A 286 -4.58 -3.20 47.82
N ILE A 287 -5.35 -3.21 48.93
CA ILE A 287 -4.85 -3.70 50.22
C ILE A 287 -4.45 -5.19 50.13
N ALA A 288 -5.27 -6.02 49.48
CA ALA A 288 -4.96 -7.44 49.28
C ALA A 288 -3.72 -7.65 48.40
N PHE A 289 -3.56 -6.86 47.33
CA PHE A 289 -2.39 -6.89 46.47
C PHE A 289 -1.11 -6.48 47.20
N ASN A 290 -1.18 -5.44 48.04
CA ASN A 290 -0.05 -5.00 48.85
C ASN A 290 0.35 -6.04 49.90
N LYS A 291 -0.62 -6.76 50.48
CA LYS A 291 -0.35 -7.93 51.33
C LYS A 291 0.32 -9.06 50.55
N TYR A 292 -0.14 -9.34 49.33
CA TYR A 292 0.49 -10.34 48.45
C TYR A 292 1.95 -9.99 48.14
N LEU A 293 2.25 -8.74 47.80
CA LEU A 293 3.61 -8.27 47.57
C LEU A 293 4.47 -8.40 48.84
N LYS A 294 3.95 -8.00 50.01
CA LYS A 294 4.66 -8.13 51.28
C LYS A 294 4.94 -9.58 51.68
N PHE A 295 4.09 -10.52 51.26
CA PHE A 295 4.33 -11.95 51.48
C PHE A 295 5.41 -12.49 50.53
N ARG A 296 5.45 -12.00 49.30
CA ARG A 296 6.39 -12.44 48.26
C ARG A 296 7.79 -11.84 48.41
N PHE A 297 7.89 -10.62 48.91
CA PHE A 297 9.15 -9.88 49.07
C PHE A 297 9.44 -9.64 50.55
N SER A 298 10.69 -9.83 50.97
CA SER A 298 11.05 -9.79 52.39
C SER A 298 10.86 -8.40 53.03
N ASP A 299 11.22 -7.35 52.30
CA ASP A 299 10.99 -5.95 52.66
C ASP A 299 10.84 -5.06 51.40
N ILE A 300 10.64 -3.75 51.60
CA ILE A 300 10.45 -2.81 50.48
C ILE A 300 11.72 -2.63 49.63
N ASN A 301 12.91 -2.80 50.23
CA ASN A 301 14.18 -2.71 49.52
C ASN A 301 14.38 -3.93 48.62
N ASP A 302 14.02 -5.13 49.09
CA ASP A 302 13.99 -6.35 48.29
C ASP A 302 13.05 -6.21 47.09
N LEU A 303 11.84 -5.68 47.31
CA LEU A 303 10.89 -5.39 46.24
C LEU A 303 11.47 -4.41 45.22
N ASN A 304 11.97 -3.26 45.67
CA ASN A 304 12.52 -2.21 44.80
C ASN A 304 13.71 -2.71 43.98
N SER A 305 14.60 -3.50 44.59
CA SER A 305 15.75 -4.09 43.90
C SER A 305 15.34 -5.10 42.82
N LYS A 306 14.33 -5.94 43.08
CA LYS A 306 13.88 -6.99 42.15
C LYS A 306 12.99 -6.42 41.05
N LEU A 307 12.07 -5.51 41.39
CA LEU A 307 11.07 -4.96 40.47
C LEU A 307 11.53 -3.70 39.73
N ASP A 308 12.70 -3.15 40.07
CA ASP A 308 13.23 -1.90 39.49
C ASP A 308 12.27 -0.71 39.74
N THR A 309 11.96 -0.50 41.03
CA THR A 309 11.02 0.52 41.52
C THR A 309 11.62 1.30 42.69
N ASP A 310 10.98 2.40 43.09
CA ASP A 310 11.45 3.35 44.11
C ASP A 310 10.40 3.66 45.19
N PHE A 311 9.57 2.67 45.54
CA PHE A 311 8.51 2.85 46.54
C PHE A 311 9.05 3.00 47.97
N THR A 312 8.43 3.89 48.75
CA THR A 312 8.78 4.14 50.15
C THR A 312 8.14 3.13 51.11
N ASN A 313 6.93 2.68 50.83
CA ASN A 313 6.24 1.66 51.60
C ASN A 313 5.33 0.80 50.70
N PHE A 314 4.88 -0.35 51.21
CA PHE A 314 3.97 -1.25 50.46
C PHE A 314 2.57 -0.67 50.24
N GLY A 315 2.11 0.26 51.08
CA GLY A 315 0.80 0.90 50.97
C GLY A 315 0.70 1.93 49.84
N ASP A 316 1.83 2.50 49.42
CA ASP A 316 1.93 3.47 48.32
C ASP A 316 1.82 2.80 46.94
N ILE A 317 1.90 1.47 46.88
CA ILE A 317 1.89 0.72 45.63
C ILE A 317 0.46 0.68 45.09
N ILE A 318 0.24 1.44 44.01
CA ILE A 318 -1.02 1.46 43.26
C ILE A 318 -0.70 1.15 41.80
N ILE A 319 -1.39 0.16 41.22
CA ILE A 319 -1.30 -0.11 39.79
C ILE A 319 -2.08 0.96 39.05
N LEU A 320 -1.36 1.81 38.32
CA LEU A 320 -1.97 2.81 37.43
C LEU A 320 -2.79 2.11 36.33
N ASN A 321 -3.86 2.74 35.86
CA ASN A 321 -4.69 2.21 34.78
C ASN A 321 -4.96 3.31 33.73
N PRO A 322 -4.65 3.08 32.44
CA PRO A 322 -4.04 1.87 31.86
C PRO A 322 -2.51 1.81 32.02
N THR A 323 -1.96 0.60 32.15
CA THR A 323 -0.51 0.30 32.07
C THR A 323 -0.19 -0.48 30.78
N PRO A 324 -0.05 0.21 29.63
CA PRO A 324 0.25 -0.46 28.38
C PRO A 324 1.71 -0.96 28.32
N PHE A 325 2.64 -0.25 28.97
CA PHE A 325 4.06 -0.59 28.98
C PHE A 325 4.38 -1.76 29.91
N GLU A 326 5.35 -2.58 29.50
CA GLU A 326 5.89 -3.65 30.33
C GLU A 326 6.55 -3.09 31.60
N SER A 327 6.28 -3.75 32.72
CA SER A 327 6.97 -3.55 33.98
C SER A 327 6.89 -4.82 34.80
N LYS A 328 7.92 -5.11 35.59
CA LYS A 328 7.92 -6.28 36.47
C LYS A 328 6.76 -6.24 37.47
N LEU A 329 6.41 -5.05 37.96
CA LEU A 329 5.23 -4.86 38.79
C LEU A 329 3.93 -5.24 38.07
N SER A 330 3.78 -4.93 36.78
CA SER A 330 2.60 -5.34 36.01
C SER A 330 2.52 -6.86 35.78
N GLU A 331 3.66 -7.57 35.78
CA GLU A 331 3.70 -9.04 35.76
C GLU A 331 3.26 -9.63 37.10
N GLU A 332 3.71 -9.04 38.21
CA GLU A 332 3.26 -9.41 39.55
C GLU A 332 1.75 -9.22 39.72
N PHE A 333 1.23 -8.11 39.21
CA PHE A 333 -0.20 -7.86 39.15
C PHE A 333 -0.95 -8.90 38.32
N ALA A 334 -0.42 -9.27 37.15
CA ALA A 334 -1.02 -10.31 36.31
C ALA A 334 -1.06 -11.69 36.98
N ASN A 335 -0.06 -12.00 37.80
CA ASN A 335 -0.02 -13.22 38.61
C ASN A 335 -1.02 -13.18 39.76
N PHE A 336 -1.11 -12.06 40.48
CA PHE A 336 -2.07 -11.88 41.57
C PHE A 336 -3.53 -12.07 41.10
N ILE A 337 -3.92 -11.45 39.97
CA ILE A 337 -5.28 -11.57 39.41
C ILE A 337 -5.65 -13.03 39.10
N LYS A 338 -4.68 -13.90 38.80
CA LYS A 338 -4.96 -15.30 38.46
C LYS A 338 -5.27 -16.18 39.67
N ILE A 339 -5.07 -15.70 40.90
CA ILE A 339 -5.25 -16.49 42.12
C ILE A 339 -6.59 -16.09 42.76
N PRO A 340 -7.67 -16.87 42.59
CA PRO A 340 -9.01 -16.48 43.07
C PRO A 340 -9.06 -16.34 44.60
N ASP A 341 -8.33 -17.19 45.31
CA ASP A 341 -8.29 -17.21 46.79
C ASP A 341 -7.67 -15.93 47.39
N LEU A 342 -6.76 -15.29 46.66
CA LEU A 342 -6.09 -14.06 47.10
C LEU A 342 -6.73 -12.81 46.50
N CYS A 343 -7.20 -12.90 45.26
CA CYS A 343 -7.85 -11.81 44.54
C CYS A 343 -9.31 -12.18 44.31
N LEU A 344 -10.20 -11.83 45.26
CA LEU A 344 -11.63 -12.06 45.13
C LEU A 344 -12.22 -11.35 43.89
N THR A 345 -13.26 -11.92 43.30
CA THR A 345 -13.94 -11.38 42.12
C THR A 345 -14.53 -9.99 42.39
N SER A 346 -14.96 -9.74 43.63
CA SER A 346 -15.43 -8.44 44.10
C SER A 346 -14.37 -7.34 44.08
N PHE A 347 -13.07 -7.69 44.07
CA PHE A 347 -11.97 -6.72 44.00
C PHE A 347 -11.69 -6.21 42.60
N LEU A 348 -12.04 -7.00 41.58
CA LEU A 348 -11.73 -6.70 40.18
C LEU A 348 -12.68 -5.64 39.63
N ARG A 349 -12.10 -4.63 38.98
CA ARG A 349 -12.84 -3.65 38.17
C ARG A 349 -12.20 -3.53 36.81
N VAL A 350 -13.01 -3.13 35.84
CA VAL A 350 -12.59 -2.95 34.45
C VAL A 350 -12.78 -1.50 34.05
N ASN A 351 -11.77 -0.95 33.39
CA ASN A 351 -11.78 0.38 32.82
C ASN A 351 -11.52 0.29 31.31
N SER A 352 -12.37 0.94 30.55
CA SER A 352 -12.33 0.99 29.10
C SER A 352 -12.99 2.25 28.57
N VAL A 353 -12.87 2.49 27.27
CA VAL A 353 -13.59 3.59 26.61
C VAL A 353 -15.11 3.47 26.80
N GLU A 354 -15.63 2.25 26.85
CA GLU A 354 -17.06 1.99 27.09
C GLU A 354 -17.47 2.45 28.49
N THR A 355 -16.69 2.12 29.52
CA THR A 355 -16.99 2.56 30.89
C THR A 355 -16.90 4.09 31.02
N LEU A 356 -15.94 4.72 30.35
CA LEU A 356 -15.82 6.19 30.32
C LEU A 356 -17.01 6.83 29.60
N TRP A 357 -17.44 6.23 28.49
CA TRP A 357 -18.61 6.66 27.72
C TRP A 357 -19.91 6.53 28.52
N GLN A 358 -20.12 5.40 29.20
CA GLN A 358 -21.27 5.18 30.06
C GLN A 358 -21.29 6.19 31.22
N ASN A 359 -20.16 6.42 31.87
CA ASN A 359 -20.04 7.43 32.94
C ASN A 359 -20.34 8.85 32.44
N PHE A 360 -19.92 9.20 31.22
CA PHE A 360 -20.27 10.46 30.59
C PHE A 360 -21.79 10.60 30.40
N LEU A 361 -22.45 9.55 29.91
CA LEU A 361 -23.92 9.56 29.75
C LEU A 361 -24.66 9.64 31.08
N ILE A 362 -24.20 8.90 32.10
CA ILE A 362 -24.76 8.94 33.46
C ILE A 362 -24.67 10.37 34.01
N ASN A 363 -23.51 11.01 33.90
CA ASN A 363 -23.32 12.38 34.39
C ASN A 363 -24.17 13.40 33.62
N LYS A 364 -24.36 13.20 32.31
CA LYS A 364 -25.12 14.11 31.45
C LYS A 364 -26.62 14.01 31.65
N TYR A 365 -27.17 12.79 31.70
CA TYR A 365 -28.61 12.55 31.68
C TYR A 365 -29.19 12.21 33.05
N GLN A 366 -28.36 11.76 34.00
CA GLN A 366 -28.69 11.33 35.37
C GLN A 366 -29.61 10.10 35.46
N SER A 367 -30.55 9.94 34.53
CA SER A 367 -31.49 8.82 34.43
C SER A 367 -31.57 8.33 32.98
N ILE A 368 -31.73 7.01 32.81
CA ILE A 368 -31.86 6.38 31.49
C ILE A 368 -33.12 6.83 30.77
N ASN A 369 -34.19 7.15 31.50
CA ASN A 369 -35.45 7.64 30.93
C ASN A 369 -35.25 8.98 30.20
N ASN A 370 -34.46 9.89 30.78
CA ASN A 370 -34.15 11.18 30.15
C ASN A 370 -33.39 10.99 28.83
N LEU A 371 -32.50 10.00 28.76
CA LEU A 371 -31.81 9.66 27.52
C LEU A 371 -32.79 9.04 26.51
N ASN A 372 -33.65 8.11 26.95
CA ASN A 372 -34.63 7.44 26.09
C ASN A 372 -35.58 8.44 25.43
N ASP A 373 -36.04 9.45 26.18
CA ASP A 373 -36.93 10.51 25.70
C ASP A 373 -36.28 11.36 24.60
N VAL A 374 -35.01 11.74 24.77
CA VAL A 374 -34.30 12.58 23.80
C VAL A 374 -33.83 11.77 22.59
N ALA A 375 -33.34 10.55 22.83
CA ALA A 375 -32.78 9.69 21.79
C ALA A 375 -33.84 8.94 20.98
N ASN A 376 -35.13 9.01 21.36
CA ASN A 376 -36.24 8.25 20.76
C ASN A 376 -35.90 6.75 20.61
N ARG A 377 -35.28 6.18 21.66
CA ARG A 377 -34.91 4.76 21.75
C ARG A 377 -35.11 4.27 23.16
N THR A 378 -35.43 3.00 23.30
CA THR A 378 -35.62 2.35 24.61
C THR A 378 -34.36 1.55 24.97
N PHE A 379 -33.58 2.07 25.90
CA PHE A 379 -32.48 1.35 26.55
C PHE A 379 -32.90 0.94 27.97
N GLY A 380 -32.49 -0.26 28.40
CA GLY A 380 -32.78 -0.75 29.76
C GLY A 380 -31.84 -0.13 30.80
N SER A 381 -30.60 0.11 30.42
CA SER A 381 -29.53 0.66 31.24
C SER A 381 -28.56 1.51 30.40
N PHE A 382 -27.73 2.32 31.06
CA PHE A 382 -26.67 3.06 30.36
C PHE A 382 -25.64 2.13 29.71
N SER A 383 -25.44 0.93 30.25
CA SER A 383 -24.53 -0.07 29.68
C SER A 383 -24.98 -0.60 28.33
N ASP A 384 -26.29 -0.54 28.03
CA ASP A 384 -26.85 -0.99 26.75
C ASP A 384 -26.54 0.00 25.62
N VAL A 385 -26.16 1.24 25.98
CA VAL A 385 -25.81 2.30 25.03
C VAL A 385 -24.38 2.09 24.54
N SER A 386 -24.23 1.21 23.55
CA SER A 386 -22.94 0.90 22.92
C SER A 386 -22.33 2.14 22.22
N MET A 387 -20.99 2.16 22.10
CA MET A 387 -20.28 3.22 21.39
C MET A 387 -20.76 3.30 19.93
N PRO A 388 -21.17 4.47 19.40
CA PRO A 388 -21.76 4.61 18.06
C PRO A 388 -20.71 4.61 16.94
N LEU A 389 -19.67 3.77 17.02
CA LEU A 389 -18.50 3.81 16.12
C LEU A 389 -18.87 3.63 14.64
N LYS A 390 -19.73 2.65 14.32
CA LYS A 390 -20.23 2.42 12.97
C LYS A 390 -20.98 3.62 12.40
N SER A 391 -21.78 4.28 13.23
CA SER A 391 -22.54 5.48 12.88
C SER A 391 -21.64 6.69 12.68
N MET A 392 -20.62 6.84 13.53
CA MET A 392 -19.57 7.84 13.39
C MET A 392 -18.77 7.66 12.11
N ASP A 393 -18.37 6.43 11.81
CA ASP A 393 -17.64 6.07 10.59
C ASP A 393 -18.48 6.39 9.35
N PHE A 394 -19.77 6.03 9.35
CA PHE A 394 -20.65 6.33 8.24
C PHE A 394 -20.85 7.84 8.05
N LYS A 395 -21.11 8.59 9.13
CA LYS A 395 -21.23 10.05 9.09
C LYS A 395 -19.97 10.70 8.52
N TYR A 396 -18.79 10.29 8.99
CA TYR A 396 -17.51 10.77 8.50
C TYR A 396 -17.36 10.53 6.98
N VAL A 397 -17.75 9.35 6.48
CA VAL A 397 -17.69 9.03 5.05
C VAL A 397 -18.59 9.94 4.22
N ILE A 398 -19.83 10.17 4.67
CA ILE A 398 -20.78 11.02 3.94
C ILE A 398 -20.31 12.47 3.91
N GLU A 399 -19.82 12.99 5.04
CA GLU A 399 -19.29 14.36 5.15
C GLU A 399 -18.00 14.56 4.32
N ASN A 400 -17.16 13.52 4.18
CA ASN A 400 -15.85 13.61 3.53
C ASN A 400 -15.77 12.86 2.19
N LYS A 401 -16.89 12.52 1.56
CA LYS A 401 -16.94 11.62 0.39
C LYS A 401 -16.00 12.03 -0.75
N ILE A 402 -15.93 13.32 -1.07
CA ILE A 402 -15.08 13.84 -2.15
C ILE A 402 -13.60 13.63 -1.80
N LYS A 403 -13.21 13.99 -0.57
CA LYS A 403 -11.84 13.84 -0.08
C LYS A 403 -11.41 12.38 -0.03
N LEU A 404 -12.31 11.48 0.41
CA LEU A 404 -12.05 10.05 0.45
C LEU A 404 -11.88 9.44 -0.95
N ARG A 405 -12.78 9.77 -1.89
CA ARG A 405 -12.66 9.33 -3.29
C ARG A 405 -11.34 9.79 -3.91
N TRP A 406 -10.96 11.06 -3.71
CA TRP A 406 -9.66 11.58 -4.18
C TRP A 406 -8.46 10.91 -3.51
N ASN A 407 -8.54 10.61 -2.22
CA ASN A 407 -7.51 9.86 -1.52
C ASN A 407 -7.32 8.49 -2.19
N TYR A 408 -8.40 7.71 -2.34
CA TYR A 408 -8.32 6.37 -2.94
C TYR A 408 -7.89 6.36 -4.41
N ILE A 409 -8.21 7.41 -5.18
CA ILE A 409 -7.69 7.56 -6.55
C ILE A 409 -6.16 7.74 -6.53
N THR A 410 -5.65 8.57 -5.62
CA THR A 410 -4.23 9.00 -5.63
C THR A 410 -3.33 8.11 -4.79
N HIS A 411 -3.89 7.30 -3.88
CA HIS A 411 -3.16 6.60 -2.83
C HIS A 411 -2.08 5.65 -3.36
N ASN A 412 -2.44 4.81 -4.32
CA ASN A 412 -1.52 3.84 -4.92
C ASN A 412 -0.43 4.56 -5.72
N TYR A 413 -0.78 5.61 -6.48
CA TYR A 413 0.19 6.44 -7.20
C TYR A 413 1.17 7.15 -6.26
N LYS A 414 0.69 7.73 -5.16
CA LYS A 414 1.53 8.33 -4.13
C LYS A 414 2.51 7.32 -3.55
N MET A 415 2.07 6.10 -3.27
CA MET A 415 2.95 5.02 -2.81
C MET A 415 4.06 4.72 -3.81
N VAL A 416 3.74 4.59 -5.11
CA VAL A 416 4.75 4.32 -6.14
C VAL A 416 5.73 5.50 -6.27
N ILE A 417 5.23 6.73 -6.31
CA ILE A 417 6.08 7.93 -6.42
C ILE A 417 6.98 8.08 -5.19
N GLU A 418 6.46 7.85 -3.98
CA GLU A 418 7.24 7.85 -2.74
C GLU A 418 8.33 6.77 -2.76
N TYR A 419 8.02 5.58 -3.26
CA TYR A 419 9.02 4.53 -3.43
C TYR A 419 10.12 4.98 -4.40
N LEU A 420 9.74 5.43 -5.59
CA LEU A 420 10.69 5.87 -6.62
C LEU A 420 11.55 7.07 -6.20
N THR A 421 11.00 8.01 -5.44
CA THR A 421 11.74 9.18 -4.93
C THR A 421 12.73 8.82 -3.84
N LEU A 422 12.45 7.79 -3.04
CA LEU A 422 13.41 7.24 -2.07
C LEU A 422 14.59 6.54 -2.77
N PHE A 423 14.36 5.97 -3.97
CA PHE A 423 15.38 5.36 -4.82
C PHE A 423 15.74 6.25 -6.02
N GLY A 424 16.04 7.53 -5.74
CA GLY A 424 16.24 8.57 -6.76
C GLY A 424 17.34 8.28 -7.79
N ASP A 425 18.34 7.46 -7.46
CA ASP A 425 19.38 7.02 -8.38
C ASP A 425 18.80 6.28 -9.59
N GLY A 426 17.67 5.57 -9.42
CA GLY A 426 16.99 4.85 -10.49
C GLY A 426 16.56 5.74 -11.66
N PHE A 427 16.09 6.97 -11.39
CA PHE A 427 15.75 7.92 -12.45
C PHE A 427 16.97 8.37 -13.24
N LYS A 428 18.05 8.72 -12.53
CA LYS A 428 19.31 9.15 -13.15
C LYS A 428 19.89 8.03 -14.02
N ASN A 429 19.91 6.81 -13.51
CA ASN A 429 20.43 5.65 -14.23
C ASN A 429 19.61 5.34 -15.49
N THR A 430 18.27 5.42 -15.41
CA THR A 430 17.41 5.26 -16.59
C THR A 430 17.67 6.33 -17.63
N ILE A 431 17.75 7.60 -17.23
CA ILE A 431 18.00 8.70 -18.17
C ILE A 431 19.34 8.52 -18.88
N LEU A 432 20.40 8.21 -18.12
CA LEU A 432 21.72 7.96 -18.70
C LEU A 432 21.71 6.75 -19.63
N TYR A 433 21.11 5.64 -19.22
CA TYR A 433 21.03 4.44 -20.04
C TYR A 433 20.27 4.69 -21.35
N CYS A 434 19.07 5.27 -21.27
CA CYS A 434 18.28 5.62 -22.46
C CYS A 434 19.02 6.62 -23.36
N PHE A 435 19.66 7.65 -22.80
CA PHE A 435 20.41 8.63 -23.57
C PHE A 435 21.54 7.97 -24.37
N PHE A 436 22.38 7.18 -23.72
CA PHE A 436 23.49 6.52 -24.41
C PHE A 436 23.02 5.43 -25.37
N ALA A 437 21.94 4.71 -25.08
CA ALA A 437 21.36 3.74 -25.99
C ALA A 437 20.87 4.41 -27.29
N ILE A 438 20.15 5.54 -27.18
CA ILE A 438 19.71 6.33 -28.34
C ILE A 438 20.92 6.89 -29.08
N LEU A 439 21.85 7.53 -28.36
CA LEU A 439 23.03 8.17 -28.96
C LEU A 439 23.84 7.16 -29.78
N THR A 440 24.13 6.00 -29.19
CA THR A 440 24.91 4.97 -29.88
C THR A 440 24.15 4.35 -31.04
N SER A 441 22.83 4.14 -30.90
CA SER A 441 22.00 3.63 -31.99
C SER A 441 21.91 4.58 -33.18
N LEU A 442 21.90 5.89 -32.94
CA LEU A 442 21.85 6.93 -33.98
C LEU A 442 23.22 7.27 -34.59
N ILE A 443 24.31 6.74 -34.04
CA ILE A 443 25.65 6.93 -34.60
C ILE A 443 26.09 5.65 -35.32
N VAL A 444 26.11 4.52 -34.61
CA VAL A 444 26.71 3.27 -35.11
C VAL A 444 25.92 2.68 -36.27
N ASN A 445 24.59 2.57 -36.12
CA ASN A 445 23.76 1.93 -37.15
C ASN A 445 23.69 2.75 -38.44
N PRO A 446 23.50 4.09 -38.41
CA PRO A 446 23.54 4.90 -39.63
C PRO A 446 24.88 4.89 -40.34
N ILE A 447 26.01 4.91 -39.62
CA ILE A 447 27.33 4.83 -40.26
C ILE A 447 27.49 3.50 -41.02
N ALA A 448 27.13 2.38 -40.37
CA ALA A 448 27.19 1.07 -41.01
C ALA A 448 26.26 0.95 -42.22
N ALA A 449 25.03 1.43 -42.09
CA ALA A 449 24.03 1.42 -43.17
C ALA A 449 24.44 2.32 -44.34
N TYR A 450 25.00 3.50 -44.07
CA TYR A 450 25.47 4.42 -45.09
C TYR A 450 26.63 3.81 -45.89
N ALA A 451 27.58 3.19 -45.20
CA ALA A 451 28.69 2.52 -45.87
C ALA A 451 28.20 1.38 -46.79
N LEU A 452 27.23 0.58 -46.32
CA LEU A 452 26.61 -0.49 -47.12
C LEU A 452 25.78 0.03 -48.30
N SER A 453 25.15 1.19 -48.16
CA SER A 453 24.32 1.80 -49.20
C SER A 453 25.17 2.47 -50.30
N ARG A 454 26.20 3.24 -49.91
CA ARG A 454 26.94 4.11 -50.83
C ARG A 454 28.18 3.50 -51.46
N TYR A 455 28.97 2.72 -50.71
CA TYR A 455 30.22 2.17 -51.25
C TYR A 455 30.02 0.90 -52.09
N GLN A 456 28.78 0.40 -52.25
CA GLN A 456 28.44 -0.77 -53.07
C GLN A 456 29.41 -1.94 -52.89
N LEU A 457 29.68 -2.31 -51.63
CA LEU A 457 30.66 -3.34 -51.31
C LEU A 457 30.31 -4.65 -52.05
N PRO A 458 31.29 -5.35 -52.65
CA PRO A 458 31.04 -6.53 -53.48
C PRO A 458 30.35 -7.69 -52.72
N SER A 459 30.41 -7.71 -51.39
CA SER A 459 29.72 -8.69 -50.53
C SER A 459 28.63 -8.08 -49.64
N GLN A 460 28.07 -6.92 -50.00
CA GLN A 460 27.06 -6.21 -49.21
C GLN A 460 25.87 -7.08 -48.77
N PHE A 461 25.37 -7.96 -49.66
CA PHE A 461 24.24 -8.83 -49.36
C PHE A 461 24.59 -9.86 -48.28
N LYS A 462 25.80 -10.44 -48.32
CA LYS A 462 26.26 -11.41 -47.31
C LYS A 462 26.45 -10.75 -45.95
N ILE A 463 27.01 -9.53 -45.92
CA ILE A 463 27.18 -8.75 -44.69
C ILE A 463 25.82 -8.42 -44.08
N LEU A 464 24.88 -7.95 -44.91
CA LEU A 464 23.53 -7.62 -44.48
C LEU A 464 22.77 -8.86 -43.98
N LEU A 465 22.90 -10.00 -44.68
CA LEU A 465 22.33 -11.28 -44.27
C LEU A 465 22.92 -11.75 -42.94
N PHE A 466 24.23 -11.59 -42.72
CA PHE A 466 24.87 -11.90 -41.44
C PHE A 466 24.29 -11.04 -40.31
N PHE A 467 24.15 -9.72 -40.51
CA PHE A 467 23.52 -8.85 -39.50
C PHE A 467 22.08 -9.26 -39.22
N ILE A 468 21.31 -9.64 -40.24
CA ILE A 468 19.94 -10.13 -40.04
C ILE A 468 19.93 -11.47 -39.28
N ALA A 469 20.83 -12.39 -39.62
CA ALA A 469 20.89 -13.71 -38.98
C ALA A 469 21.11 -13.61 -37.46
N THR A 470 21.82 -12.59 -36.98
CA THR A 470 22.02 -12.38 -35.53
C THR A 470 20.72 -12.07 -34.78
N MET A 471 19.71 -11.46 -35.43
CA MET A 471 18.43 -11.16 -34.80
C MET A 471 17.43 -12.34 -34.82
N THR A 472 17.74 -13.40 -35.57
CA THR A 472 16.93 -14.64 -35.59
C THR A 472 17.01 -15.38 -34.25
N PHE A 473 18.09 -15.18 -33.48
CA PHE A 473 18.23 -15.76 -32.16
C PHE A 473 17.39 -14.98 -31.13
N PRO A 474 16.59 -15.66 -30.29
CA PRO A 474 15.83 -14.99 -29.24
C PRO A 474 16.77 -14.28 -28.24
N PRO A 475 16.49 -13.02 -27.85
CA PRO A 475 17.33 -12.27 -26.89
C PRO A 475 17.58 -13.02 -25.58
N MET A 476 16.60 -13.81 -25.12
CA MET A 476 16.70 -14.61 -23.89
C MET A 476 17.83 -15.64 -23.93
N VAL A 477 18.11 -16.24 -25.10
CA VAL A 477 19.19 -17.22 -25.28
C VAL A 477 20.56 -16.54 -25.23
N THR A 478 20.65 -15.30 -25.71
CA THR A 478 21.89 -14.52 -25.72
C THR A 478 22.25 -13.90 -24.36
N MET A 479 21.35 -13.95 -23.38
CA MET A 479 21.53 -13.29 -22.09
C MET A 479 22.71 -13.86 -21.28
N ILE A 480 22.83 -15.20 -21.19
CA ILE A 480 23.93 -15.84 -20.45
C ILE A 480 25.28 -15.60 -21.15
N PRO A 481 25.42 -15.80 -22.48
CA PRO A 481 26.66 -15.46 -23.19
C PRO A 481 27.07 -13.99 -23.02
N ASN A 482 26.12 -13.06 -23.10
CA ASN A 482 26.40 -11.63 -22.88
C ASN A 482 26.88 -11.36 -21.45
N TYR A 483 26.29 -12.01 -20.45
CA TYR A 483 26.76 -11.91 -19.06
C TYR A 483 28.20 -12.40 -18.91
N LEU A 484 28.52 -13.58 -19.45
CA LEU A 484 29.88 -14.14 -19.40
C LEU A 484 30.87 -13.21 -20.12
N LEU A 485 30.54 -12.72 -21.31
CA LEU A 485 31.39 -11.80 -22.05
C LEU A 485 31.65 -10.51 -21.27
N MET A 486 30.61 -9.88 -20.72
CA MET A 486 30.75 -8.65 -19.93
C MET A 486 31.51 -8.88 -18.62
N LYS A 487 31.40 -10.08 -18.05
CA LYS A 487 32.19 -10.51 -16.89
C LYS A 487 33.67 -10.65 -17.24
N ASP A 488 33.99 -11.33 -18.33
CA ASP A 488 35.37 -11.62 -18.74
C ASP A 488 36.14 -10.34 -19.08
N ILE A 489 35.47 -9.34 -19.64
CA ILE A 489 36.06 -8.01 -19.92
C ILE A 489 35.97 -7.03 -18.73
N GLY A 490 35.38 -7.45 -17.60
CA GLY A 490 35.32 -6.64 -16.37
C GLY A 490 34.33 -5.47 -16.39
N PHE A 491 33.29 -5.50 -17.25
CA PHE A 491 32.35 -4.38 -17.42
C PHE A 491 31.07 -4.50 -16.58
N LEU A 492 30.87 -5.59 -15.82
CA LEU A 492 29.69 -5.75 -14.95
C LEU A 492 29.50 -4.56 -14.01
N ASN A 493 28.25 -4.25 -13.67
CA ASN A 493 27.87 -3.07 -12.88
C ASN A 493 28.31 -1.72 -13.49
N THR A 494 28.39 -1.61 -14.81
CA THR A 494 28.66 -0.34 -15.51
C THR A 494 27.66 -0.10 -16.65
N PHE A 495 27.52 1.16 -17.08
CA PHE A 495 26.70 1.47 -18.27
C PHE A 495 27.24 0.80 -19.54
N TYR A 496 28.55 0.53 -19.63
CA TYR A 496 29.15 -0.15 -20.78
C TYR A 496 28.55 -1.54 -20.98
N ALA A 497 28.35 -2.29 -19.89
CA ALA A 497 27.71 -3.61 -19.96
C ALA A 497 26.28 -3.54 -20.52
N LEU A 498 25.54 -2.46 -20.24
CA LEU A 498 24.16 -2.29 -20.70
C LEU A 498 24.07 -1.82 -22.16
N ILE A 499 25.07 -1.09 -22.65
CA ILE A 499 25.03 -0.41 -23.97
C ILE A 499 25.73 -1.22 -25.06
N ILE A 500 26.95 -1.71 -24.79
CA ILE A 500 27.82 -2.32 -25.80
C ILE A 500 27.15 -3.49 -26.53
N PRO A 501 26.50 -4.45 -25.85
CA PRO A 501 25.90 -5.59 -26.52
C PRO A 501 24.77 -5.22 -27.51
N GLY A 502 24.07 -4.11 -27.25
CA GLY A 502 22.93 -3.65 -28.07
C GLY A 502 23.28 -2.55 -29.08
N MET A 503 24.55 -2.12 -29.13
CA MET A 503 24.97 -0.92 -29.84
C MET A 503 24.80 -1.02 -31.37
N ALA A 504 25.12 -2.20 -31.92
CA ALA A 504 24.91 -2.53 -33.33
C ALA A 504 23.69 -3.45 -33.46
N ASN A 505 22.70 -3.02 -34.24
CA ASN A 505 21.44 -3.72 -34.39
C ASN A 505 21.16 -3.99 -35.87
N GLY A 506 21.16 -5.26 -36.26
CA GLY A 506 21.02 -5.66 -37.66
C GLY A 506 19.71 -5.20 -38.31
N TYR A 507 18.61 -5.13 -37.54
CA TYR A 507 17.33 -4.61 -38.02
C TYR A 507 17.41 -3.12 -38.35
N SER A 508 18.00 -2.34 -37.46
CA SER A 508 18.19 -0.90 -37.65
C SER A 508 19.09 -0.61 -38.85
N ILE A 509 20.18 -1.37 -39.01
CA ILE A 509 21.09 -1.25 -40.17
C ILE A 509 20.35 -1.59 -41.47
N PHE A 510 19.57 -2.67 -41.48
CA PHE A 510 18.80 -3.08 -42.65
C PHE A 510 17.77 -2.02 -43.07
N LEU A 511 16.98 -1.51 -42.12
CA LEU A 511 16.01 -0.46 -42.40
C LEU A 511 16.65 0.83 -42.90
N LEU A 512 17.72 1.28 -42.25
CA LEU A 512 18.44 2.48 -42.65
C LEU A 512 19.05 2.34 -44.03
N LYS A 513 19.61 1.17 -44.36
CA LYS A 513 20.15 0.92 -45.70
C LYS A 513 19.06 1.10 -46.75
N GLY A 514 17.91 0.44 -46.58
CA GLY A 514 16.79 0.56 -47.53
C GLY A 514 16.31 2.01 -47.67
N PHE A 515 16.29 2.76 -46.57
CA PHE A 515 15.94 4.18 -46.61
C PHE A 515 16.99 5.04 -47.33
N PHE A 516 18.28 4.83 -47.04
CA PHE A 516 19.37 5.54 -47.71
C PHE A 516 19.42 5.23 -49.21
N ASP A 517 19.17 3.98 -49.61
CA ASP A 517 19.08 3.58 -51.01
C ASP A 517 17.96 4.32 -51.76
N SER A 518 16.87 4.66 -51.06
CA SER A 518 15.72 5.38 -51.65
C SER A 518 15.94 6.89 -51.80
N LEU A 519 17.02 7.45 -51.23
CA LEU A 519 17.30 8.88 -51.35
C LEU A 519 17.74 9.23 -52.79
N PRO A 520 17.26 10.36 -53.35
CA PRO A 520 17.61 10.80 -54.70
C PRO A 520 19.12 10.89 -54.89
N ARG A 521 19.62 10.26 -55.96
CA ARG A 521 21.05 10.19 -56.25
C ARG A 521 21.60 11.55 -56.69
N GLU A 522 20.76 12.36 -57.30
CA GLU A 522 21.04 13.70 -57.83
C GLU A 522 21.55 14.64 -56.73
N LEU A 523 21.06 14.48 -55.50
CA LEU A 523 21.52 15.27 -54.35
C LEU A 523 22.98 14.96 -53.98
N TYR A 524 23.41 13.71 -54.16
CA TYR A 524 24.78 13.31 -53.90
C TYR A 524 25.70 13.72 -55.05
N GLU A 525 25.24 13.60 -56.29
CA GLU A 525 25.98 14.05 -57.47
C GLU A 525 26.19 15.57 -57.47
N ALA A 526 25.18 16.35 -57.05
CA ALA A 526 25.33 17.78 -56.83
C ALA A 526 26.38 18.09 -55.76
N ALA A 527 26.36 17.35 -54.64
CA ALA A 527 27.36 17.51 -53.59
C ALA A 527 28.77 17.11 -54.03
N ASP A 528 28.91 16.14 -54.95
CA ASP A 528 30.18 15.77 -55.56
C ASP A 528 30.72 16.89 -56.46
N ILE A 529 29.84 17.57 -57.22
CA ILE A 529 30.20 18.76 -58.01
C ILE A 529 30.68 19.90 -57.10
N ASP A 530 30.03 20.09 -55.94
CA ASP A 530 30.42 21.07 -54.91
C ASP A 530 31.66 20.63 -54.09
N ALA A 531 32.29 19.50 -54.44
CA ALA A 531 33.45 18.92 -53.74
C ALA A 531 33.20 18.67 -52.24
N ALA A 532 31.97 18.35 -51.86
CA ALA A 532 31.61 18.06 -50.49
C ALA A 532 32.23 16.72 -50.02
N SER A 533 32.86 16.73 -48.84
CA SER A 533 33.39 15.50 -48.24
C SER A 533 32.31 14.45 -47.97
N GLU A 534 32.68 13.16 -47.93
CA GLU A 534 31.75 12.07 -47.58
C GLU A 534 31.08 12.26 -46.22
N PHE A 535 31.82 12.77 -45.23
CA PHE A 535 31.25 13.08 -43.92
C PHE A 535 30.20 14.19 -44.00
N HIS A 536 30.42 15.19 -44.86
CA HIS A 536 29.44 16.23 -45.14
C HIS A 536 28.18 15.65 -45.79
N LYS A 537 28.34 14.81 -46.84
CA LYS A 537 27.22 14.12 -47.50
C LYS A 537 26.43 13.24 -46.54
N PHE A 538 27.10 12.49 -45.67
CA PHE A 538 26.47 11.69 -44.62
C PHE A 538 25.61 12.54 -43.68
N TRP A 539 26.19 13.57 -43.06
CA TRP A 539 25.51 14.34 -42.01
C TRP A 539 24.44 15.28 -42.57
N HIS A 540 24.72 15.96 -43.69
CA HIS A 540 23.85 17.02 -44.21
C HIS A 540 22.80 16.51 -45.19
N ILE A 541 23.07 15.43 -45.93
CA ILE A 541 22.12 14.86 -46.89
C ILE A 541 21.46 13.61 -46.30
N ALA A 542 22.24 12.55 -46.05
CA ALA A 542 21.68 11.26 -45.65
C ALA A 542 20.92 11.34 -44.32
N MET A 543 21.56 11.85 -43.26
CA MET A 543 20.94 11.95 -41.93
C MET A 543 19.79 12.96 -41.90
N SER A 544 19.91 14.10 -42.58
CA SER A 544 18.86 15.14 -42.60
C SER A 544 17.57 14.69 -43.27
N LEU A 545 17.67 13.99 -44.41
CA LEU A 545 16.50 13.45 -45.12
C LEU A 545 15.93 12.21 -44.42
N SER A 546 16.74 11.55 -43.61
CA SER A 546 16.36 10.34 -42.87
C SER A 546 15.84 10.59 -41.45
N LYS A 547 15.58 11.85 -41.07
CA LYS A 547 14.98 12.19 -39.77
C LYS A 547 13.76 11.33 -39.39
N PRO A 548 12.82 10.99 -40.30
CA PRO A 548 11.68 10.16 -39.95
C PRO A 548 12.06 8.73 -39.54
N ILE A 549 12.94 8.06 -40.29
CA ILE A 549 13.38 6.70 -39.96
C ILE A 549 14.31 6.70 -38.74
N LEU A 550 15.15 7.73 -38.57
CA LEU A 550 15.98 7.91 -37.39
C LEU A 550 15.12 8.09 -36.12
N ALA A 551 13.98 8.78 -36.21
CA ALA A 551 13.04 8.90 -35.10
C ALA A 551 12.44 7.54 -34.69
N VAL A 552 12.15 6.65 -35.66
CA VAL A 552 11.70 5.28 -35.37
C VAL A 552 12.78 4.49 -34.64
N ILE A 553 14.04 4.60 -35.08
CA ILE A 553 15.17 3.89 -34.45
C ILE A 553 15.46 4.45 -33.06
N ALA A 554 15.42 5.76 -32.88
CA ALA A 554 15.54 6.39 -31.58
C ALA A 554 14.46 5.93 -30.60
N LEU A 555 13.20 5.86 -31.06
CA LEU A 555 12.08 5.36 -30.26
C LEU A 555 12.26 3.88 -29.88
N GLY A 556 12.73 3.06 -30.83
CA GLY A 556 13.06 1.65 -30.59
C GLY A 556 14.18 1.49 -29.56
N ALA A 557 15.27 2.25 -29.68
CA ALA A 557 16.39 2.23 -28.74
C ALA A 557 15.97 2.71 -27.35
N PHE A 558 15.14 3.77 -27.27
CA PHE A 558 14.55 4.23 -26.02
C PHE A 558 13.72 3.13 -25.35
N ASN A 559 12.76 2.55 -26.08
CA ASN A 559 11.86 1.52 -25.53
C ASN A 559 12.63 0.27 -25.10
N GLY A 560 13.64 -0.13 -25.87
CA GLY A 560 14.57 -1.20 -25.53
C GLY A 560 15.31 -0.92 -24.23
N ALA A 561 15.96 0.23 -24.08
CA ALA A 561 16.69 0.56 -22.86
C ALA A 561 15.77 0.75 -21.65
N TYR A 562 14.63 1.41 -21.84
CA TYR A 562 13.71 1.77 -20.77
C TYR A 562 12.99 0.55 -20.17
N SER A 563 12.58 -0.41 -21.00
CA SER A 563 11.80 -1.58 -20.55
C SER A 563 12.66 -2.76 -20.09
N ASN A 564 13.96 -2.77 -20.38
CA ASN A 564 14.82 -3.93 -20.24
C ASN A 564 15.36 -4.14 -18.80
N PHE A 565 14.47 -4.42 -17.86
CA PHE A 565 14.81 -4.66 -16.46
C PHE A 565 15.59 -5.97 -16.25
N MET A 566 15.25 -7.05 -16.96
CA MET A 566 15.88 -8.36 -16.78
C MET A 566 17.38 -8.30 -17.09
N PHE A 567 17.73 -7.71 -18.24
CA PHE A 567 19.13 -7.56 -18.64
C PHE A 567 19.90 -6.64 -17.68
N ALA A 568 19.25 -5.55 -17.23
CA ALA A 568 19.85 -4.62 -16.27
C ALA A 568 20.19 -5.31 -14.94
N VAL A 569 19.28 -6.09 -14.36
CA VAL A 569 19.52 -6.81 -13.09
C VAL A 569 20.61 -7.86 -13.23
N VAL A 570 20.65 -8.58 -14.36
CA VAL A 570 21.63 -9.65 -14.59
C VAL A 570 23.05 -9.09 -14.74
N LEU A 571 23.23 -7.99 -15.47
CA LEU A 571 24.55 -7.39 -15.70
C LEU A 571 24.99 -6.42 -14.60
N CYS A 572 24.03 -5.78 -13.93
CA CYS A 572 24.25 -4.80 -12.88
C CYS A 572 23.49 -5.18 -11.61
N PRO A 573 23.94 -6.21 -10.86
CA PRO A 573 23.30 -6.61 -9.61
C PRO A 573 23.36 -5.56 -8.49
N ASP A 574 24.32 -4.62 -8.51
CA ASP A 574 24.39 -3.54 -7.51
C ASP A 574 23.19 -2.58 -7.62
N GLU A 575 22.46 -2.38 -6.51
CA GLU A 575 21.29 -1.49 -6.40
C GLU A 575 21.58 -0.07 -6.88
N LYS A 576 22.83 0.40 -6.73
CA LYS A 576 23.25 1.74 -7.19
C LYS A 576 23.18 1.92 -8.70
N MET A 577 23.23 0.83 -9.47
CA MET A 577 23.17 0.83 -10.92
C MET A 577 21.79 0.46 -11.46
N TRP A 578 20.83 0.13 -10.58
CA TRP A 578 19.50 -0.25 -11.00
C TRP A 578 18.79 0.90 -11.71
N THR A 579 18.09 0.56 -12.80
CA THR A 579 17.22 1.48 -13.51
C THR A 579 15.85 1.54 -12.86
N LEU A 580 15.07 2.57 -13.19
CA LEU A 580 13.70 2.78 -12.73
C LEU A 580 12.82 1.51 -12.88
N MET A 581 12.91 0.81 -14.01
CA MET A 581 12.08 -0.37 -14.26
C MET A 581 12.41 -1.52 -13.30
N VAL A 582 13.69 -1.68 -12.93
CA VAL A 582 14.12 -2.66 -11.92
C VAL A 582 13.47 -2.37 -10.58
N TRP A 583 13.54 -1.10 -10.13
CA TRP A 583 12.91 -0.68 -8.88
C TRP A 583 11.39 -0.91 -8.89
N LEU A 584 10.72 -0.61 -10.00
CA LEU A 584 9.28 -0.86 -10.15
C LEU A 584 8.95 -2.35 -10.05
N VAL A 585 9.69 -3.23 -10.73
CA VAL A 585 9.47 -4.68 -10.66
C VAL A 585 9.76 -5.22 -9.24
N GLN A 586 10.83 -4.75 -8.60
CA GLN A 586 11.14 -5.11 -7.22
C GLN A 586 10.01 -4.72 -6.26
N MET A 587 9.41 -3.54 -6.46
CA MET A 587 8.28 -3.07 -5.67
C MET A 587 7.06 -3.97 -5.79
N GLN A 588 6.80 -4.52 -6.99
CA GLN A 588 5.65 -5.38 -7.24
C GLN A 588 5.68 -6.67 -6.42
N ALA A 589 6.88 -7.18 -6.07
CA ALA A 589 7.03 -8.42 -5.31
C ALA A 589 6.40 -8.37 -3.90
N PHE A 590 6.31 -7.18 -3.30
CA PHE A 590 5.77 -7.00 -1.95
C PHE A 590 4.57 -6.05 -1.89
N SER A 591 4.14 -5.46 -3.00
CA SER A 591 3.07 -4.45 -3.04
C SER A 591 1.70 -5.03 -3.38
N SER A 592 0.64 -4.26 -3.15
CA SER A 592 -0.70 -4.69 -3.53
C SER A 592 -0.94 -4.73 -5.02
N ARG A 593 -1.94 -5.50 -5.46
CA ARG A 593 -2.35 -5.53 -6.88
C ARG A 593 -2.69 -4.13 -7.40
N GLY A 594 -3.33 -3.29 -6.58
CA GLY A 594 -3.61 -1.90 -6.95
C GLY A 594 -2.34 -1.07 -7.14
N ALA A 595 -1.38 -1.19 -6.22
CA ALA A 595 -0.08 -0.53 -6.34
C ALA A 595 0.75 -1.05 -7.54
N MET A 596 0.68 -2.36 -7.83
CA MET A 596 1.27 -2.96 -9.02
C MET A 596 0.67 -2.37 -10.30
N MET A 597 -0.65 -2.29 -10.42
CA MET A 597 -1.30 -1.67 -11.58
C MET A 597 -0.95 -0.18 -11.71
N ALA A 598 -0.88 0.56 -10.59
CA ALA A 598 -0.41 1.95 -10.59
C ALA A 598 1.03 2.08 -11.07
N SER A 599 1.89 1.13 -10.70
CA SER A 599 3.30 1.09 -11.15
C SER A 599 3.41 0.90 -12.66
N LEU A 600 2.56 0.06 -13.25
CA LEU A 600 2.52 -0.19 -14.69
C LEU A 600 2.02 1.05 -15.44
N VAL A 601 0.95 1.70 -14.94
CA VAL A 601 0.44 2.96 -15.52
C VAL A 601 1.53 4.03 -15.52
N LEU A 602 2.21 4.23 -14.37
CA LEU A 602 3.31 5.20 -14.28
C LEU A 602 4.48 4.85 -15.21
N SER A 603 4.81 3.56 -15.32
CA SER A 603 5.88 3.10 -16.20
C SER A 603 5.59 3.39 -17.68
N ALA A 604 4.32 3.44 -18.10
CA ALA A 604 3.94 3.73 -19.48
C ALA A 604 4.04 5.22 -19.85
N ILE A 605 4.04 6.14 -18.86
CA ILE A 605 4.01 7.59 -19.10
C ILE A 605 5.22 8.07 -19.92
N PRO A 606 6.49 7.75 -19.57
CA PRO A 606 7.63 8.23 -20.35
C PRO A 606 7.59 7.79 -21.81
N THR A 607 7.23 6.52 -22.07
CA THR A 607 7.10 6.00 -23.44
C THR A 607 6.02 6.74 -24.22
N LEU A 608 4.87 7.01 -23.61
CA LEU A 608 3.79 7.78 -24.22
C LEU A 608 4.22 9.21 -24.53
N VAL A 609 4.93 9.86 -23.61
CA VAL A 609 5.47 11.22 -23.80
C VAL A 609 6.44 11.26 -24.98
N VAL A 610 7.41 10.35 -25.03
CA VAL A 610 8.37 10.27 -26.14
C VAL A 610 7.66 10.02 -27.46
N PHE A 611 6.66 9.13 -27.48
CA PHE A 611 5.86 8.87 -28.67
C PHE A 611 5.11 10.13 -29.17
N ILE A 612 4.46 10.88 -28.27
CA ILE A 612 3.74 12.12 -28.63
C ILE A 612 4.67 13.16 -29.27
N PHE A 613 5.92 13.27 -28.80
CA PHE A 613 6.90 14.17 -29.41
C PHE A 613 7.45 13.64 -30.74
N ALA A 614 7.64 12.32 -30.87
CA ALA A 614 8.16 11.69 -32.08
C ALA A 614 7.13 11.58 -33.22
N GLN A 615 5.83 11.49 -32.91
CA GLN A 615 4.78 11.18 -33.90
C GLN A 615 4.77 12.17 -35.09
N ASN A 616 4.98 13.46 -34.85
CA ASN A 616 4.96 14.48 -35.90
C ASN A 616 6.11 14.31 -36.91
N ILE A 617 7.25 13.79 -36.45
CA ILE A 617 8.43 13.54 -37.30
C ILE A 617 8.20 12.26 -38.11
N ILE A 618 7.65 11.22 -37.48
CA ILE A 618 7.32 9.95 -38.13
C ILE A 618 6.29 10.15 -39.24
N LEU A 619 5.22 10.92 -38.97
CA LEU A 619 4.17 11.20 -39.94
C LEU A 619 4.65 12.01 -41.15
N ARG A 620 5.66 12.87 -41.00
CA ARG A 620 6.23 13.64 -42.13
C ARG A 620 7.01 12.77 -43.12
N GLY A 621 7.66 11.70 -42.67
CA GLY A 621 8.42 10.80 -43.56
C GLY A 621 7.55 9.85 -44.37
N ILE A 622 6.39 9.46 -43.83
CA ILE A 622 5.40 8.62 -44.53
C ILE A 622 4.73 9.40 -45.69
N VAL A 623 4.90 10.72 -45.73
CA VAL A 623 4.28 11.63 -46.70
C VAL A 623 5.20 11.99 -47.86
N LEU A 624 6.44 11.48 -47.94
CA LEU A 624 7.25 11.68 -49.16
C LEU A 624 6.53 11.03 -50.34
N PRO A 625 5.99 11.83 -51.29
CA PRO A 625 5.36 11.30 -52.47
C PRO A 625 6.46 10.68 -53.32
N VAL A 626 6.20 9.48 -53.83
CA VAL A 626 6.91 8.99 -55.01
C VAL A 626 6.67 10.05 -56.09
N GLU A 627 7.72 10.76 -56.49
CA GLU A 627 7.62 11.68 -57.63
C GLU A 627 7.20 10.89 -58.88
N LYS A 628 6.46 11.61 -59.73
CA LYS A 628 5.79 11.12 -60.93
C LYS A 628 6.73 10.52 -61.97
#